data_AF-A0A845XRJ1-F1
#
_entry.id   AF-A0A845XRJ1-F1
#
_cell.length_a   1.000
_cell.length_b   1.000
_cell.length_c   1.000
_cell.angle_alpha   90.00
_cell.angle_beta   90.00
_cell.angle_gamma   90.00
#
_symmetry.space_group_name_H-M   'P 1'
#
loop_
_entity.id
_entity.type
_entity.pdbx_description
1 polymer ?
#
loop_
_entity_poly.entity_id
_entity_poly.type
_entity_poly.pdbx_seq_one_letter_code
_entity_poly.pdbx_strand_id
1 'polypeptide(L)'
;MSNHIENFPLGKELTLNDSSNPLTIHTTSLSLTKQNHQIIECRLTFQVTPELYHRIDTEKLFNLKPEVRAPMSGGNFLPSGDIQIETTLQPDLLPQLLEKASTAEEAANYLLQLCQQPENPLTNKLLSTESWLCLSVKQQQPNGEVGYNTFWNYLNPSTINDPEATSEELSAGIVNFFQEWTQANLAEATQNATSEFLEGISSIFNELVDETFSDTEEDTTTNQSIFTAIVNFFESDQWQFVKIPETSALRLLFRGENGQWTCYAQAREEQRQFVFYSICPVKAPENKRLAITEFITRANYGMIMGNFEFDFDDGEIRYKTSIDVKEDNLSLALIKPIAYANVMTMDEYLPGIMAVIESEVEVKEAILRIEG
;
A
#
# COMPACT_ATOMS: atom_id res chain seq x y z
N MET A 1 -16.87 5.57 -18.75
CA MET A 1 -17.13 6.96 -19.20
C MET A 1 -16.06 7.34 -20.22
N SER A 2 -16.29 8.29 -21.13
CA SER A 2 -15.27 8.69 -22.11
C SER A 2 -14.51 9.91 -21.60
N ASN A 3 -13.22 9.72 -21.28
CA ASN A 3 -12.35 10.83 -20.93
C ASN A 3 -12.02 11.63 -22.18
N HIS A 4 -12.11 12.95 -22.08
CA HIS A 4 -11.72 13.87 -23.15
C HIS A 4 -10.46 14.62 -22.73
N ILE A 5 -9.38 14.47 -23.49
CA ILE A 5 -8.11 15.15 -23.22
C ILE A 5 -8.04 16.40 -24.10
N GLU A 6 -7.96 17.56 -23.46
CA GLU A 6 -7.68 18.83 -24.10
C GLU A 6 -6.18 19.10 -23.99
N ASN A 7 -5.47 19.21 -25.11
CA ASN A 7 -4.02 19.40 -25.13
C ASN A 7 -3.65 20.76 -25.72
N PHE A 8 -2.79 21.51 -25.04
CA PHE A 8 -2.27 22.79 -25.49
C PHE A 8 -0.75 22.74 -25.67
N PRO A 9 -0.22 22.97 -26.89
CA PRO A 9 1.21 23.07 -27.12
C PRO A 9 1.74 24.39 -26.55
N LEU A 10 2.68 24.33 -25.60
CA LEU A 10 3.18 25.51 -24.89
C LEU A 10 4.48 26.04 -25.53
N GLY A 11 5.44 25.15 -25.80
CA GLY A 11 6.69 25.46 -26.50
C GLY A 11 7.53 26.58 -25.87
N LYS A 12 7.36 26.83 -24.57
CA LYS A 12 7.96 27.96 -23.83
C LYS A 12 8.72 27.47 -22.61
N GLU A 13 9.61 28.31 -22.10
CA GLU A 13 10.28 28.03 -20.84
C GLU A 13 9.33 28.30 -19.67
N LEU A 14 9.25 27.34 -18.74
CA LEU A 14 8.57 27.47 -17.47
C LEU A 14 9.61 27.36 -16.37
N THR A 15 9.56 28.24 -15.38
CA THR A 15 10.46 28.18 -14.22
C THR A 15 9.68 27.70 -13.01
N LEU A 16 10.02 26.50 -12.57
CA LEU A 16 9.56 25.89 -11.32
C LEU A 16 10.62 26.13 -10.24
N ASN A 17 10.26 25.95 -8.98
CA ASN A 17 11.15 26.19 -7.86
C ASN A 17 11.22 24.94 -7.00
N ASP A 18 12.44 24.57 -6.63
CA ASP A 18 12.65 23.78 -5.42
C ASP A 18 12.80 24.73 -4.22
N SER A 19 12.91 24.19 -3.00
CA SER A 19 13.01 24.96 -1.76
C SER A 19 14.25 25.87 -1.67
N SER A 20 15.20 25.79 -2.62
CA SER A 20 16.49 26.48 -2.61
C SER A 20 16.90 27.15 -3.94
N ASN A 21 16.44 26.66 -5.10
CA ASN A 21 16.91 27.06 -6.44
C ASN A 21 15.82 26.93 -7.54
N PRO A 22 15.76 27.88 -8.49
CA PRO A 22 14.87 27.75 -9.64
C PRO A 22 15.33 26.64 -10.61
N LEU A 23 14.36 26.04 -11.28
CA LEU A 23 14.50 25.01 -12.30
C LEU A 23 13.73 25.46 -13.55
N THR A 24 14.46 25.91 -14.57
CA THR A 24 13.86 26.28 -15.86
C THR A 24 13.80 25.07 -16.78
N ILE A 25 12.60 24.74 -17.26
CA ILE A 25 12.31 23.60 -18.13
C ILE A 25 11.70 24.06 -19.45
N HIS A 26 12.00 23.34 -20.54
CA HIS A 26 11.39 23.60 -21.84
C HIS A 26 10.09 22.81 -21.98
N THR A 27 8.95 23.49 -21.81
CA THR A 27 7.64 22.85 -21.84
C THR A 27 7.20 22.53 -23.25
N THR A 28 6.79 21.29 -23.47
CA THR A 28 6.27 20.83 -24.75
C THR A 28 4.77 21.07 -24.81
N SER A 29 4.04 20.61 -23.79
CA SER A 29 2.58 20.74 -23.75
C SER A 29 2.03 20.72 -22.32
N LEU A 30 0.84 21.30 -22.16
CA LEU A 30 -0.01 21.15 -20.98
C LEU A 30 -1.33 20.54 -21.43
N SER A 31 -1.81 19.51 -20.73
CA SER A 31 -3.11 18.89 -21.03
C SER A 31 -4.02 18.86 -19.81
N LEU A 32 -5.32 18.96 -20.07
CA LEU A 32 -6.37 18.78 -19.07
C LEU A 32 -7.24 17.59 -19.45
N THR A 33 -7.45 16.66 -18.53
CA THR A 33 -8.37 15.53 -18.72
C THR A 33 -9.74 15.91 -18.16
N LYS A 34 -10.79 15.74 -18.97
CA LYS A 34 -12.19 15.99 -18.58
C LYS A 34 -12.98 14.70 -18.51
N GLN A 35 -13.71 14.51 -17.41
CA GLN A 35 -14.67 13.44 -17.18
C GLN A 35 -15.99 14.06 -16.74
N ASN A 36 -17.11 13.67 -17.36
CA ASN A 36 -18.44 14.22 -17.04
C ASN A 36 -18.53 15.77 -17.04
N HIS A 37 -17.77 16.44 -17.91
CA HIS A 37 -17.62 17.91 -18.01
C HIS A 37 -16.85 18.58 -16.86
N GLN A 38 -16.27 17.82 -15.94
CA GLN A 38 -15.35 18.31 -14.91
C GLN A 38 -13.90 18.01 -15.31
N ILE A 39 -12.99 18.94 -15.02
CA ILE A 39 -11.55 18.72 -15.19
C ILE A 39 -11.05 17.96 -13.98
N ILE A 40 -10.46 16.79 -14.22
CA ILE A 40 -10.01 15.86 -13.17
C ILE A 40 -8.49 15.73 -13.09
N GLU A 41 -7.76 16.25 -14.09
CA GLU A 41 -6.32 16.10 -14.17
C GLU A 41 -5.69 17.25 -14.96
N CYS A 42 -4.50 17.67 -14.56
CA CYS A 42 -3.64 18.58 -15.31
C CYS A 42 -2.26 17.95 -15.46
N ARG A 43 -1.82 17.71 -16.69
CA ARG A 43 -0.48 17.18 -16.98
C ARG A 43 0.40 18.22 -17.64
N LEU A 44 1.68 18.18 -17.27
CA LEU A 44 2.73 18.98 -17.87
C LEU A 44 3.81 18.06 -18.45
N THR A 45 4.07 18.22 -19.74
CA THR A 45 5.10 17.47 -20.47
C THR A 45 6.19 18.43 -20.91
N PHE A 46 7.44 18.09 -20.61
CA PHE A 46 8.59 18.93 -20.91
C PHE A 46 9.83 18.11 -21.26
N GLN A 47 10.83 18.79 -21.80
CA GLN A 47 12.11 18.21 -22.18
C GLN A 47 13.25 18.83 -21.36
N VAL A 48 14.20 17.99 -20.97
CA VAL A 48 15.39 18.37 -20.21
C VAL A 48 16.65 17.74 -20.79
N THR A 49 17.79 18.40 -20.61
CA THR A 49 19.07 17.79 -20.97
C THR A 49 19.44 16.69 -19.96
N PRO A 50 20.34 15.75 -20.32
CA PRO A 50 20.83 14.74 -19.37
C PRO A 50 21.44 15.34 -18.09
N GLU A 51 22.09 16.49 -18.17
CA GLU A 51 22.64 17.19 -17.00
C GLU A 51 21.53 17.69 -16.06
N LEU A 52 20.47 18.25 -16.63
CA LEU A 52 19.33 18.75 -15.85
C LEU A 52 18.52 17.59 -15.25
N TYR A 53 18.36 16.49 -16.00
CA TYR A 53 17.77 15.27 -15.47
C TYR A 53 18.59 14.69 -14.31
N HIS A 54 19.93 14.72 -14.38
CA HIS A 54 20.76 14.27 -13.26
C HIS A 54 20.51 15.08 -11.97
N ARG A 55 20.26 16.39 -12.10
CA ARG A 55 19.82 17.21 -10.96
C ARG A 55 18.46 16.78 -10.44
N ILE A 56 17.46 16.65 -11.32
CA ILE A 56 16.11 16.18 -10.96
C ILE A 56 16.16 14.85 -10.21
N ASP A 57 16.97 13.91 -10.70
CA ASP A 57 17.19 12.60 -10.10
C ASP A 57 17.85 12.69 -8.71
N THR A 58 18.95 13.45 -8.61
CA THR A 58 19.74 13.58 -7.37
C THR A 58 18.95 14.31 -6.27
N GLU A 59 18.23 15.37 -6.64
CA GLU A 59 17.44 16.20 -5.72
C GLU A 59 16.02 15.65 -5.52
N LYS A 60 15.67 14.54 -6.21
CA LYS A 60 14.35 13.87 -6.13
C LYS A 60 13.17 14.77 -6.49
N LEU A 61 13.39 15.76 -7.35
CA LEU A 61 12.38 16.74 -7.76
C LEU A 61 11.20 16.03 -8.45
N PHE A 62 10.02 16.65 -8.43
CA PHE A 62 8.79 16.08 -9.00
C PHE A 62 8.38 14.76 -8.33
N ASN A 63 8.68 14.62 -7.03
CA ASN A 63 8.44 13.42 -6.24
C ASN A 63 9.07 12.17 -6.87
N LEU A 64 10.21 12.32 -7.55
CA LEU A 64 10.90 11.25 -8.27
C LEU A 64 11.85 10.50 -7.33
N LYS A 65 11.33 9.97 -6.23
CA LYS A 65 12.14 9.14 -5.31
C LYS A 65 12.50 7.78 -5.98
N PRO A 66 13.66 7.15 -5.73
CA PRO A 66 14.03 5.88 -6.35
C PRO A 66 12.99 4.76 -6.18
N GLU A 67 12.27 4.77 -5.05
CA GLU A 67 11.30 3.77 -4.64
C GLU A 67 10.01 3.82 -5.47
N VAL A 68 9.72 4.93 -6.16
CA VAL A 68 8.54 5.04 -7.04
C VAL A 68 8.84 4.72 -8.49
N ARG A 69 10.05 4.30 -8.83
CA ARG A 69 10.45 4.09 -10.22
C ARG A 69 10.26 2.64 -10.62
N ALA A 70 9.57 2.43 -11.74
CA ALA A 70 9.57 1.13 -12.39
C ALA A 70 10.95 0.86 -13.00
N PRO A 71 11.27 -0.40 -13.29
CA PRO A 71 12.53 -0.78 -13.91
C PRO A 71 12.74 -0.10 -15.27
N MET A 72 13.99 0.20 -15.57
CA MET A 72 14.37 0.82 -16.84
C MET A 72 14.11 -0.13 -18.01
N SER A 73 13.41 0.36 -19.02
CA SER A 73 13.16 -0.34 -20.28
C SER A 73 14.05 0.21 -21.40
N GLY A 74 14.52 -0.66 -22.30
CA GLY A 74 15.28 -0.25 -23.49
C GLY A 74 16.76 0.10 -23.26
N GLY A 75 17.25 0.09 -22.02
CA GLY A 75 18.65 0.36 -21.67
C GLY A 75 18.86 1.72 -20.99
N ASN A 76 20.10 2.21 -20.97
CA ASN A 76 20.43 3.47 -20.30
C ASN A 76 20.16 4.70 -21.18
N PHE A 77 19.91 5.85 -20.54
CA PHE A 77 19.90 7.13 -21.23
C PHE A 77 21.28 7.42 -21.85
N LEU A 78 21.26 7.96 -23.07
CA LEU A 78 22.44 8.46 -23.75
C LEU A 78 22.81 9.84 -23.20
N PRO A 79 24.12 10.20 -23.21
CA PRO A 79 24.59 11.50 -22.74
C PRO A 79 24.21 12.65 -23.69
N SER A 80 23.57 12.36 -24.82
CA SER A 80 23.13 13.34 -25.80
C SER A 80 21.67 13.09 -26.19
N GLY A 81 20.90 14.16 -26.33
CA GLY A 81 19.48 14.13 -26.67
C GLY A 81 18.60 14.37 -25.46
N ASP A 82 17.47 15.02 -25.72
CA ASP A 82 16.57 15.46 -24.66
C ASP A 82 15.81 14.28 -24.04
N ILE A 83 15.67 14.34 -22.72
CA ILE A 83 14.85 13.43 -21.93
C ILE A 83 13.50 14.10 -21.74
N GLN A 84 12.45 13.44 -22.19
CA GLN A 84 11.08 13.86 -21.99
C GLN A 84 10.60 13.38 -20.62
N ILE A 85 9.98 14.28 -19.87
CA ILE A 85 9.35 13.99 -18.59
C ILE A 85 7.88 14.36 -18.70
N GLU A 86 7.00 13.44 -18.32
CA GLU A 86 5.58 13.69 -18.14
C GLU A 86 5.28 13.75 -16.64
N THR A 87 4.53 14.76 -16.22
CA THR A 87 4.14 14.98 -14.82
C THR A 87 2.65 15.27 -14.74
N THR A 88 2.04 15.01 -13.59
CA THR A 88 0.67 15.41 -13.27
C THR A 88 0.68 16.30 -12.04
N LEU A 89 -0.18 17.32 -12.02
CA LEU A 89 -0.36 18.17 -10.84
C LEU A 89 -1.00 17.35 -9.72
N GLN A 90 -0.55 17.54 -8.48
CA GLN A 90 -1.21 16.93 -7.33
C GLN A 90 -2.71 17.28 -7.32
N PRO A 91 -3.61 16.29 -7.11
CA PRO A 91 -5.05 16.50 -7.18
C PRO A 91 -5.57 17.65 -6.31
N ASP A 92 -5.00 17.87 -5.13
CA ASP A 92 -5.46 18.90 -4.18
C ASP A 92 -5.11 20.33 -4.60
N LEU A 93 -4.17 20.47 -5.54
CA LEU A 93 -3.79 21.76 -6.13
C LEU A 93 -4.55 22.05 -7.42
N LEU A 94 -5.24 21.05 -7.99
CA LEU A 94 -6.04 21.23 -9.19
C LEU A 94 -7.15 22.28 -8.99
N PRO A 95 -7.94 22.29 -7.88
CA PRO A 95 -8.94 23.34 -7.64
C PRO A 95 -8.36 24.76 -7.70
N GLN A 96 -7.15 24.97 -7.18
CA GLN A 96 -6.49 26.28 -7.18
C GLN A 96 -6.15 26.76 -8.60
N LEU A 97 -5.75 25.84 -9.48
CA LEU A 97 -5.54 26.13 -10.90
C LEU A 97 -6.88 26.44 -11.58
N LEU A 98 -7.92 25.66 -11.28
CA LEU A 98 -9.24 25.78 -11.88
C LEU A 98 -10.00 27.05 -11.50
N GLU A 99 -9.64 27.71 -10.40
CA GLU A 99 -10.15 29.06 -10.10
C GLU A 99 -9.82 30.10 -11.19
N LYS A 100 -8.74 29.87 -11.95
CA LYS A 100 -8.21 30.84 -12.93
C LYS A 100 -8.24 30.32 -14.36
N ALA A 101 -8.46 29.03 -14.56
CA ALA A 101 -8.42 28.39 -15.88
C ALA A 101 -9.46 27.27 -16.02
N SER A 102 -10.13 27.26 -17.18
CA SER A 102 -11.13 26.25 -17.56
C SER A 102 -10.75 25.47 -18.84
N THR A 103 -9.65 25.86 -19.46
CA THR A 103 -9.07 25.30 -20.69
C THR A 103 -7.57 25.09 -20.51
N ALA A 104 -6.98 24.20 -21.31
CA ALA A 104 -5.54 23.90 -21.24
C ALA A 104 -4.71 25.14 -21.63
N GLU A 105 -5.21 25.95 -22.57
CA GLU A 105 -4.60 27.22 -22.95
C GLU A 105 -4.61 28.23 -21.79
N GLU A 106 -5.74 28.41 -21.11
CA GLU A 106 -5.83 29.31 -19.96
C GLU A 106 -4.91 28.87 -18.82
N ALA A 107 -4.85 27.57 -18.53
CA ALA A 107 -4.00 27.01 -17.49
C ALA A 107 -2.52 27.24 -17.81
N ALA A 108 -2.11 26.97 -19.04
CA ALA A 108 -0.74 27.19 -19.49
C ALA A 108 -0.33 28.67 -19.43
N ASN A 109 -1.21 29.57 -19.90
CA ASN A 109 -0.96 31.01 -19.84
C ASN A 109 -0.91 31.53 -18.40
N TYR A 110 -1.74 30.99 -17.50
CA TYR A 110 -1.73 31.34 -16.09
C TYR A 110 -0.41 30.94 -15.40
N LEU A 111 0.06 29.71 -15.60
CA LEU A 111 1.36 29.27 -15.06
C LEU A 111 2.52 30.14 -15.58
N LEU A 112 2.53 30.49 -16.87
CA LEU A 112 3.52 31.41 -17.43
C LEU A 112 3.46 32.80 -16.81
N GLN A 113 2.25 33.30 -16.55
CA GLN A 113 2.05 34.59 -15.91
C GLN A 113 2.60 34.58 -14.47
N LEU A 114 2.40 33.48 -13.74
CA LEU A 114 2.94 33.32 -12.38
C LEU A 114 4.48 33.37 -12.38
N CYS A 115 5.14 32.76 -13.36
CA CYS A 115 6.61 32.82 -13.48
C CYS A 115 7.16 34.25 -13.70
N GLN A 116 6.36 35.17 -14.24
CA GLN A 116 6.79 36.54 -14.53
C GLN A 116 6.61 37.50 -13.35
N GLN A 117 5.94 37.08 -12.28
CA GLN A 117 5.66 37.95 -11.13
C GLN A 117 6.85 37.98 -10.16
N PRO A 118 7.28 39.15 -9.64
CA PRO A 118 8.50 39.25 -8.82
C PRO A 118 8.45 38.54 -7.47
N GLU A 119 7.26 38.40 -6.86
CA GLU A 119 7.10 37.87 -5.50
C GLU A 119 6.60 36.41 -5.44
N ASN A 120 6.16 35.84 -6.56
CA ASN A 120 5.35 34.62 -6.58
C ASN A 120 6.08 33.29 -6.84
N PRO A 121 7.21 33.21 -7.57
CA PRO A 121 7.85 31.93 -7.88
C PRO A 121 8.17 31.10 -6.62
N LEU A 122 8.69 31.73 -5.58
CA LEU A 122 9.12 31.04 -4.35
C LEU A 122 7.96 30.71 -3.39
N THR A 123 6.79 31.33 -3.55
CA THR A 123 5.65 31.17 -2.63
C THR A 123 4.47 30.43 -3.25
N ASN A 124 4.38 30.36 -4.58
CA ASN A 124 3.25 29.75 -5.26
C ASN A 124 3.44 28.24 -5.36
N LYS A 125 2.55 27.48 -4.69
CA LYS A 125 2.57 26.01 -4.72
C LYS A 125 2.51 25.45 -6.14
N LEU A 126 1.75 26.04 -7.07
CA LEU A 126 1.66 25.55 -8.46
C LEU A 126 3.00 25.59 -9.22
N LEU A 127 3.94 26.42 -8.79
CA LEU A 127 5.29 26.52 -9.35
C LEU A 127 6.33 25.72 -8.55
N SER A 128 5.93 25.00 -7.51
CA SER A 128 6.83 24.10 -6.76
C SER A 128 7.05 22.81 -7.54
N THR A 129 8.28 22.31 -7.63
CA THR A 129 8.55 20.98 -8.21
C THR A 129 7.81 19.88 -7.46
N GLU A 130 7.66 20.01 -6.14
CA GLU A 130 7.02 19.00 -5.28
C GLU A 130 5.50 18.96 -5.43
N SER A 131 4.90 19.95 -6.10
CA SER A 131 3.48 19.96 -6.41
C SER A 131 3.12 19.14 -7.65
N TRP A 132 4.13 18.58 -8.33
CA TRP A 132 3.96 17.77 -9.53
C TRP A 132 4.52 16.36 -9.27
N LEU A 133 3.76 15.36 -9.71
CA LEU A 133 4.09 13.94 -9.60
C LEU A 133 4.57 13.45 -10.97
N CYS A 134 5.84 13.03 -11.06
CA CYS A 134 6.37 12.49 -12.31
C CYS A 134 5.68 11.18 -12.67
N LEU A 135 5.14 11.06 -13.89
CA LEU A 135 4.48 9.86 -14.42
C LEU A 135 5.47 9.00 -15.22
N SER A 136 6.27 9.61 -16.09
CA SER A 136 7.22 8.87 -16.90
C SER A 136 8.44 9.72 -17.27
N VAL A 137 9.56 9.03 -17.50
CA VAL A 137 10.83 9.61 -17.95
C VAL A 137 11.34 8.80 -19.12
N LYS A 138 11.45 9.42 -20.29
CA LYS A 138 11.70 8.72 -21.56
C LYS A 138 12.68 9.49 -22.44
N GLN A 139 13.54 8.77 -23.15
CA GLN A 139 14.44 9.34 -24.15
C GLN A 139 14.25 8.59 -25.47
N GLN A 140 13.98 9.35 -26.53
CA GLN A 140 13.92 8.80 -27.87
C GLN A 140 15.33 8.58 -28.42
N GLN A 141 15.68 7.33 -28.70
CA GLN A 141 17.00 6.95 -29.23
C GLN A 141 16.87 6.29 -30.61
N PRO A 142 17.96 6.20 -31.40
CA PRO A 142 17.92 5.56 -32.72
C PRO A 142 17.42 4.10 -32.72
N ASN A 143 17.59 3.39 -31.60
CA ASN A 143 17.22 1.99 -31.45
C ASN A 143 15.83 1.79 -30.81
N GLY A 144 15.12 2.88 -30.48
CA GLY A 144 13.83 2.84 -29.80
C GLY A 144 13.73 3.84 -28.65
N GLU A 145 12.57 3.86 -27.99
CA GLU A 145 12.36 4.60 -26.75
C GLU A 145 13.00 3.82 -25.59
N VAL A 146 13.74 4.53 -24.75
CA VAL A 146 14.22 4.00 -23.47
C VAL A 146 13.67 4.85 -22.34
N GLY A 147 13.46 4.26 -21.17
CA GLY A 147 12.92 5.00 -20.03
C GLY A 147 12.17 4.11 -19.06
N TYR A 148 11.46 4.77 -18.14
CA TYR A 148 10.65 4.11 -17.13
C TYR A 148 9.39 4.91 -16.83
N ASN A 149 8.39 4.19 -16.32
CA ASN A 149 7.21 4.79 -15.70
C ASN A 149 7.41 4.83 -14.18
N THR A 150 6.63 5.65 -13.50
CA THR A 150 6.63 5.70 -12.03
C THR A 150 5.36 5.07 -11.47
N PHE A 151 5.35 4.78 -10.18
CA PHE A 151 4.16 4.39 -9.41
C PHE A 151 2.94 5.27 -9.74
N TRP A 152 3.16 6.59 -9.87
CA TRP A 152 2.13 7.56 -10.21
C TRP A 152 1.46 7.30 -11.55
N ASN A 153 2.19 6.78 -12.54
CA ASN A 153 1.61 6.41 -13.83
C ASN A 153 0.69 5.18 -13.75
N TYR A 154 1.00 4.22 -12.87
CA TYR A 154 0.15 3.03 -12.70
C TYR A 154 -1.07 3.34 -11.84
N LEU A 155 -0.88 4.14 -10.78
CA LEU A 155 -1.98 4.55 -9.89
C LEU A 155 -2.92 5.55 -10.57
N ASN A 156 -2.37 6.49 -11.34
CA ASN A 156 -3.06 7.66 -11.87
C ASN A 156 -3.74 8.50 -10.76
N PRO A 157 -3.06 9.53 -10.20
CA PRO A 157 -3.56 10.34 -9.09
C PRO A 157 -4.95 10.96 -9.29
N SER A 158 -5.38 11.19 -10.54
CA SER A 158 -6.73 11.71 -10.82
C SER A 158 -7.85 10.76 -10.34
N THR A 159 -7.57 9.46 -10.20
CA THR A 159 -8.52 8.48 -9.68
C THR A 159 -8.68 8.51 -8.16
N ILE A 160 -7.74 9.13 -7.44
CA ILE A 160 -7.77 9.20 -5.96
C ILE A 160 -8.94 10.07 -5.48
N ASN A 161 -9.18 11.18 -6.19
CA ASN A 161 -10.25 12.14 -5.85
C ASN A 161 -11.52 11.94 -6.69
N ASP A 162 -11.61 10.87 -7.50
CA ASP A 162 -12.82 10.54 -8.26
C ASP A 162 -13.81 9.77 -7.36
N PRO A 163 -14.97 10.34 -7.00
CA PRO A 163 -15.96 9.66 -6.17
C PRO A 163 -16.59 8.44 -6.84
N GLU A 164 -16.44 8.28 -8.16
CA GLU A 164 -16.89 7.11 -8.92
C GLU A 164 -15.78 6.07 -9.14
N ALA A 165 -14.51 6.38 -8.81
CA ALA A 165 -13.42 5.42 -8.95
C ALA A 165 -13.64 4.23 -8.02
N THR A 166 -13.49 3.03 -8.59
CA THR A 166 -13.66 1.80 -7.83
C THR A 166 -12.38 1.48 -7.07
N SER A 167 -12.51 0.91 -5.86
CA SER A 167 -11.37 0.36 -5.13
C SER A 167 -10.58 -0.67 -5.94
N GLU A 168 -11.22 -1.32 -6.93
CA GLU A 168 -10.59 -2.28 -7.83
C GLU A 168 -9.62 -1.60 -8.81
N GLU A 169 -9.96 -0.43 -9.36
CA GLU A 169 -9.10 0.32 -10.29
C GLU A 169 -7.82 0.83 -9.60
N LEU A 170 -7.96 1.40 -8.40
CA LEU A 170 -6.82 1.82 -7.58
C LEU A 170 -5.93 0.63 -7.21
N SER A 171 -6.54 -0.50 -6.80
CA SER A 171 -5.79 -1.71 -6.44
C SER A 171 -5.04 -2.32 -7.63
N ALA A 172 -5.64 -2.28 -8.83
CA ALA A 172 -5.03 -2.82 -10.04
C ALA A 172 -3.77 -2.03 -10.42
N GLY A 173 -3.81 -0.69 -10.31
CA GLY A 173 -2.63 0.16 -10.54
C GLY A 173 -1.46 -0.22 -9.63
N ILE A 174 -1.73 -0.39 -8.33
CA ILE A 174 -0.72 -0.78 -7.34
C ILE A 174 -0.16 -2.18 -7.67
N VAL A 175 -1.03 -3.16 -7.90
CA VAL A 175 -0.62 -4.54 -8.20
C VAL A 175 0.25 -4.61 -9.47
N ASN A 176 -0.14 -3.88 -10.52
CA ASN A 176 0.60 -3.87 -11.78
C ASN A 176 2.01 -3.28 -11.61
N PHE A 177 2.15 -2.18 -10.87
CA PHE A 177 3.45 -1.61 -10.57
C PHE A 177 4.35 -2.60 -9.83
N PHE A 178 3.82 -3.27 -8.79
CA PHE A 178 4.58 -4.28 -8.05
C PHE A 178 4.99 -5.48 -8.92
N GLN A 179 4.10 -5.95 -9.79
CA GLN A 179 4.40 -7.05 -10.70
C GLN A 179 5.55 -6.70 -11.66
N GLU A 180 5.53 -5.51 -12.25
CA GLU A 180 6.60 -5.09 -13.17
C GLU A 180 7.92 -4.83 -12.44
N TRP A 181 7.87 -4.19 -11.27
CA TRP A 181 9.05 -3.94 -10.46
C TRP A 181 9.74 -5.23 -10.01
N THR A 182 8.97 -6.21 -9.52
CA THR A 182 9.50 -7.50 -9.07
C THR A 182 10.12 -8.29 -10.22
N GLN A 183 9.46 -8.36 -11.38
CA GLN A 183 9.94 -9.12 -12.54
C GLN A 183 11.33 -8.68 -13.03
N ALA A 184 11.62 -7.38 -13.03
CA ALA A 184 12.92 -6.91 -13.53
C ALA A 184 14.02 -6.94 -12.46
N ASN A 185 13.68 -6.74 -11.19
CA ASN A 185 14.67 -6.62 -10.11
C ASN A 185 15.00 -7.97 -9.44
N LEU A 186 14.25 -9.05 -9.73
CA LEU A 186 14.52 -10.42 -9.27
C LEU A 186 15.91 -10.97 -9.68
N ALA A 187 16.58 -10.35 -10.67
CA ALA A 187 17.93 -10.73 -11.06
C ALA A 187 19.04 -10.13 -10.14
N GLU A 188 18.76 -9.03 -9.44
CA GLU A 188 19.75 -8.27 -8.63
C GLU A 188 19.34 -8.06 -7.16
N ALA A 189 18.09 -8.33 -6.79
CA ALA A 189 17.56 -8.08 -5.45
C ALA A 189 18.10 -9.08 -4.41
N THR A 190 18.89 -8.57 -3.45
CA THR A 190 19.11 -9.24 -2.16
C THR A 190 17.96 -8.90 -1.20
N GLN A 191 17.66 -9.77 -0.22
CA GLN A 191 16.53 -9.62 0.72
C GLN A 191 16.44 -8.25 1.42
N ASN A 192 17.56 -7.55 1.59
CA ASN A 192 17.60 -6.23 2.22
C ASN A 192 17.04 -5.11 1.32
N ALA A 193 17.38 -5.12 0.03
CA ALA A 193 16.91 -4.10 -0.93
C ALA A 193 15.39 -4.19 -1.19
N THR A 194 14.83 -5.40 -1.12
CA THR A 194 13.37 -5.59 -1.16
C THR A 194 12.65 -5.05 0.07
N SER A 195 13.27 -5.09 1.24
CA SER A 195 12.65 -4.62 2.49
C SER A 195 12.64 -3.09 2.58
N GLU A 196 13.76 -2.43 2.27
CA GLU A 196 13.86 -0.96 2.21
C GLU A 196 12.92 -0.37 1.14
N PHE A 197 12.78 -1.04 -0.01
CA PHE A 197 11.83 -0.65 -1.05
C PHE A 197 10.36 -0.74 -0.58
N LEU A 198 10.00 -1.85 0.10
CA LEU A 198 8.65 -2.04 0.62
C LEU A 198 8.31 -1.01 1.71
N GLU A 199 9.26 -0.69 2.60
CA GLU A 199 9.11 0.38 3.58
C GLU A 199 8.97 1.75 2.89
N GLY A 200 9.76 2.04 1.85
CA GLY A 200 9.68 3.28 1.08
C GLY A 200 8.33 3.48 0.40
N ILE A 201 7.79 2.45 -0.25
CA ILE A 201 6.44 2.53 -0.84
C ILE A 201 5.37 2.61 0.23
N SER A 202 5.50 1.87 1.33
CA SER A 202 4.56 2.00 2.45
C SER A 202 4.57 3.41 3.03
N SER A 203 5.73 4.05 3.10
CA SER A 203 5.86 5.44 3.54
C SER A 203 5.20 6.40 2.56
N ILE A 204 5.36 6.21 1.25
CA ILE A 204 4.74 7.06 0.22
C ILE A 204 3.23 6.86 0.16
N PHE A 205 2.76 5.64 0.39
CA PHE A 205 1.33 5.36 0.55
C PHE A 205 0.77 6.07 1.79
N ASN A 206 1.48 6.01 2.92
CA ASN A 206 1.08 6.73 4.12
C ASN A 206 1.15 8.26 3.92
N GLU A 207 2.18 8.79 3.26
CA GLU A 207 2.34 10.22 2.93
C GLU A 207 1.22 10.70 1.99
N LEU A 208 0.83 9.91 0.98
CA LEU A 208 -0.32 10.23 0.11
C LEU A 208 -1.62 10.30 0.90
N VAL A 209 -1.85 9.32 1.78
CA VAL A 209 -3.05 9.25 2.63
C VAL A 209 -3.04 10.36 3.69
N ASP A 210 -1.88 10.84 4.13
CA ASP A 210 -1.78 11.97 5.06
C ASP A 210 -1.89 13.34 4.33
N GLU A 211 -1.32 13.51 3.14
CA GLU A 211 -1.30 14.80 2.42
C GLU A 211 -2.61 15.09 1.67
N THR A 212 -3.24 14.10 1.03
CA THR A 212 -4.53 14.28 0.30
C THR A 212 -5.73 14.49 1.21
N PHE A 213 -5.59 14.22 2.51
CA PHE A 213 -6.66 14.35 3.50
C PHE A 213 -6.38 15.43 4.55
N SER A 214 -5.39 16.31 4.31
CA SER A 214 -4.92 17.29 5.31
C SER A 214 -5.75 18.58 5.44
N ASP A 215 -6.81 18.77 4.65
CA ASP A 215 -7.73 19.91 4.79
C ASP A 215 -9.19 19.46 5.00
N THR A 216 -9.43 18.56 5.95
CA THR A 216 -10.72 18.49 6.66
C THR A 216 -10.53 17.76 7.99
N GLU A 217 -10.60 18.49 9.12
CA GLU A 217 -10.94 17.94 10.44
C GLU A 217 -12.43 17.49 10.49
N GLU A 218 -12.91 16.83 9.44
CA GLU A 218 -14.22 16.18 9.40
C GLU A 218 -14.05 14.77 8.81
N ASP A 219 -13.64 13.85 9.68
CA ASP A 219 -14.28 12.54 9.85
C ASP A 219 -14.79 11.86 8.56
N THR A 220 -13.89 11.54 7.62
CA THR A 220 -14.16 10.57 6.55
C THR A 220 -13.26 9.35 6.70
N THR A 221 -13.55 8.55 7.73
CA THR A 221 -13.32 7.10 7.66
C THR A 221 -13.93 6.57 6.36
N THR A 222 -13.09 6.23 5.37
CA THR A 222 -13.48 5.20 4.40
C THR A 222 -13.83 3.97 5.22
N ASN A 223 -15.11 3.62 5.24
CA ASN A 223 -15.64 2.53 6.05
C ASN A 223 -15.29 1.21 5.35
N GLN A 224 -13.99 0.91 5.24
CA GLN A 224 -13.49 -0.34 4.70
C GLN A 224 -14.03 -1.48 5.58
N SER A 225 -14.67 -2.47 4.95
CA SER A 225 -15.19 -3.61 5.69
C SER A 225 -14.07 -4.35 6.40
N ILE A 226 -14.37 -4.93 7.57
CA ILE A 226 -13.39 -5.73 8.33
C ILE A 226 -12.86 -6.86 7.45
N PHE A 227 -13.74 -7.47 6.65
CA PHE A 227 -13.38 -8.54 5.73
C PHE A 227 -12.37 -8.09 4.66
N THR A 228 -12.56 -6.90 4.08
CA THR A 228 -11.61 -6.34 3.11
C THR A 228 -10.25 -6.11 3.76
N ALA A 229 -10.21 -5.56 4.98
CA ALA A 229 -8.95 -5.37 5.71
C ALA A 229 -8.20 -6.69 5.98
N ILE A 230 -8.93 -7.73 6.37
CA ILE A 230 -8.39 -9.09 6.57
C ILE A 230 -7.80 -9.64 5.27
N VAL A 231 -8.52 -9.55 4.15
CA VAL A 231 -8.04 -10.01 2.84
C VAL A 231 -6.76 -9.29 2.44
N ASN A 232 -6.77 -7.96 2.50
CA ASN A 232 -5.60 -7.15 2.14
C ASN A 232 -4.39 -7.51 3.00
N PHE A 233 -4.59 -7.75 4.29
CA PHE A 233 -3.52 -8.19 5.17
C PHE A 233 -2.91 -9.51 4.71
N PHE A 234 -3.71 -10.57 4.58
CA PHE A 234 -3.17 -11.88 4.25
C PHE A 234 -2.60 -11.96 2.83
N GLU A 235 -3.09 -11.14 1.88
CA GLU A 235 -2.46 -10.98 0.56
C GLU A 235 -1.10 -10.27 0.68
N SER A 236 -1.03 -9.15 1.42
CA SER A 236 0.20 -8.36 1.60
C SER A 236 1.31 -9.12 2.34
N ASP A 237 0.94 -9.88 3.37
CA ASP A 237 1.85 -10.68 4.19
C ASP A 237 2.13 -12.06 3.53
N GLN A 238 1.59 -12.29 2.32
CA GLN A 238 1.80 -13.46 1.46
C GLN A 238 1.32 -14.81 2.03
N TRP A 239 0.31 -14.80 2.88
CA TRP A 239 -0.31 -16.04 3.36
C TRP A 239 -1.22 -16.63 2.30
N GLN A 240 -1.11 -17.94 2.09
CA GLN A 240 -2.03 -18.64 1.20
C GLN A 240 -3.36 -18.90 1.92
N PHE A 241 -4.46 -18.47 1.31
CA PHE A 241 -5.79 -18.64 1.88
C PHE A 241 -6.86 -18.96 0.84
N VAL A 242 -7.99 -19.47 1.32
CA VAL A 242 -9.21 -19.71 0.54
C VAL A 242 -10.35 -18.93 1.19
N LYS A 243 -11.03 -18.09 0.41
CA LYS A 243 -12.27 -17.42 0.84
C LYS A 243 -13.38 -18.46 1.01
N ILE A 244 -14.09 -18.43 2.13
CA ILE A 244 -15.20 -19.36 2.39
C ILE A 244 -16.48 -18.75 1.78
N PRO A 245 -17.14 -19.42 0.82
CA PRO A 245 -18.32 -18.88 0.15
C PRO A 245 -19.43 -18.51 1.14
N GLU A 246 -20.16 -17.43 0.85
CA GLU A 246 -21.31 -16.95 1.62
C GLU A 246 -20.99 -16.58 3.08
N THR A 247 -19.71 -16.41 3.42
CA THR A 247 -19.26 -15.97 4.73
C THR A 247 -18.18 -14.90 4.60
N SER A 248 -18.04 -14.05 5.62
CA SER A 248 -16.92 -13.12 5.73
C SER A 248 -15.72 -13.77 6.43
N ALA A 249 -15.29 -14.93 5.93
CA ALA A 249 -14.19 -15.70 6.54
C ALA A 249 -13.20 -16.26 5.51
N LEU A 250 -11.93 -16.31 5.90
CA LEU A 250 -10.83 -16.95 5.18
C LEU A 250 -10.41 -18.22 5.91
N ARG A 251 -10.09 -19.26 5.15
CA ARG A 251 -9.41 -20.46 5.65
C ARG A 251 -7.96 -20.46 5.19
N LEU A 252 -7.04 -20.61 6.12
CA LEU A 252 -5.59 -20.58 5.86
C LEU A 252 -4.96 -21.87 6.37
N LEU A 253 -3.78 -22.20 5.85
CA LEU A 253 -2.96 -23.29 6.34
C LEU A 253 -1.64 -22.70 6.85
N PHE A 254 -1.37 -22.87 8.14
CA PHE A 254 -0.13 -22.39 8.75
C PHE A 254 0.76 -23.57 9.10
N ARG A 255 2.07 -23.39 8.93
CA ARG A 255 3.11 -24.35 9.30
C ARG A 255 4.08 -23.67 10.26
N GLY A 256 4.03 -24.10 11.52
CA GLY A 256 5.00 -23.73 12.54
C GLY A 256 6.15 -24.74 12.63
N GLU A 257 6.95 -24.61 13.68
CA GLU A 257 8.07 -25.51 13.98
C GLU A 257 7.57 -26.88 14.48
N ASN A 258 6.46 -26.89 15.25
CA ASN A 258 5.95 -28.08 15.93
C ASN A 258 4.78 -28.75 15.20
N GLY A 259 4.26 -28.13 14.14
CA GLY A 259 3.16 -28.73 13.38
C GLY A 259 2.64 -27.88 12.22
N GLN A 260 1.57 -28.38 11.61
CA GLN A 260 0.83 -27.67 10.58
C GLN A 260 -0.66 -27.77 10.89
N TRP A 261 -1.38 -26.66 10.80
CA TRP A 261 -2.79 -26.62 11.15
C TRP A 261 -3.60 -25.60 10.35
N THR A 262 -4.92 -25.77 10.40
CA THR A 262 -5.86 -24.88 9.71
C THR A 262 -6.16 -23.67 10.60
N CYS A 263 -6.16 -22.50 10.00
CA CYS A 263 -6.59 -21.25 10.64
C CYS A 263 -7.85 -20.70 9.98
N TYR A 264 -8.61 -19.92 10.74
CA TYR A 264 -9.76 -19.18 10.24
C TYR A 264 -9.66 -17.71 10.63
N ALA A 265 -9.68 -16.82 9.64
CA ALA A 265 -9.81 -15.38 9.85
C ALA A 265 -11.25 -14.97 9.56
N GLN A 266 -11.99 -14.49 10.56
CA GLN A 266 -13.41 -14.19 10.44
C GLN A 266 -13.70 -12.73 10.76
N ALA A 267 -14.28 -12.03 9.81
CA ALA A 267 -14.91 -10.73 10.02
C ALA A 267 -16.32 -10.92 10.58
N ARG A 268 -16.60 -10.25 11.70
CA ARG A 268 -17.92 -10.15 12.31
C ARG A 268 -18.42 -8.72 12.11
N GLU A 269 -18.85 -8.41 10.89
CA GLU A 269 -19.18 -7.05 10.45
C GLU A 269 -20.23 -6.39 11.35
N GLU A 270 -21.35 -7.08 11.62
CA GLU A 270 -22.42 -6.58 12.49
C GLU A 270 -21.94 -6.26 13.91
N GLN A 271 -21.00 -7.06 14.44
CA GLN A 271 -20.48 -6.89 15.79
C GLN A 271 -19.23 -6.00 15.83
N ARG A 272 -18.74 -5.53 14.67
CA ARG A 272 -17.48 -4.79 14.50
C ARG A 272 -16.29 -5.49 15.15
N GLN A 273 -16.11 -6.78 14.85
CA GLN A 273 -15.04 -7.60 15.43
C GLN A 273 -14.27 -8.37 14.38
N PHE A 274 -12.96 -8.51 14.60
CA PHE A 274 -12.14 -9.49 13.91
C PHE A 274 -11.79 -10.61 14.88
N VAL A 275 -11.96 -11.86 14.43
CA VAL A 275 -11.58 -13.06 15.18
C VAL A 275 -10.69 -13.93 14.33
N PHE A 276 -9.59 -14.39 14.90
CA PHE A 276 -8.66 -15.32 14.27
C PHE A 276 -8.53 -16.57 15.12
N TYR A 277 -8.68 -17.73 14.49
CA TYR A 277 -8.61 -19.04 15.13
C TYR A 277 -7.48 -19.87 14.54
N SER A 278 -6.71 -20.55 15.39
CA SER A 278 -5.89 -21.72 15.05
C SER A 278 -6.59 -22.97 15.57
N ILE A 279 -6.88 -23.93 14.69
CA ILE A 279 -7.48 -25.21 15.08
C ILE A 279 -6.37 -26.21 15.36
N CYS A 280 -6.28 -26.77 16.57
CA CYS A 280 -5.27 -27.77 16.89
C CYS A 280 -5.38 -28.96 15.91
N PRO A 281 -4.27 -29.47 15.35
CA PRO A 281 -4.32 -30.55 14.37
C PRO A 281 -4.79 -31.90 14.95
N VAL A 282 -4.89 -32.00 16.28
CA VAL A 282 -5.38 -33.18 16.99
C VAL A 282 -6.58 -32.82 17.87
N LYS A 283 -7.55 -33.73 17.97
CA LYS A 283 -8.65 -33.65 18.94
C LYS A 283 -8.31 -34.47 20.18
N ALA A 284 -8.72 -34.00 21.35
CA ALA A 284 -8.55 -34.73 22.59
C ALA A 284 -9.48 -35.97 22.61
N PRO A 285 -8.95 -37.20 22.77
CA PRO A 285 -9.79 -38.37 22.92
C PRO A 285 -10.59 -38.30 24.23
N GLU A 286 -11.72 -39.02 24.28
CA GLU A 286 -12.69 -38.94 25.39
C GLU A 286 -12.05 -39.12 26.78
N ASN A 287 -11.15 -40.09 26.92
CA ASN A 287 -10.43 -40.38 28.17
C ASN A 287 -9.38 -39.32 28.55
N LYS A 288 -9.09 -38.35 27.68
CA LYS A 288 -8.12 -37.27 27.89
C LYS A 288 -8.72 -35.88 28.02
N ARG A 289 -10.04 -35.74 27.78
CA ARG A 289 -10.72 -34.44 27.82
C ARG A 289 -10.51 -33.70 29.15
N LEU A 290 -10.55 -34.41 30.28
CA LEU A 290 -10.30 -33.80 31.60
C LEU A 290 -8.87 -33.27 31.75
N ALA A 291 -7.87 -34.03 31.32
CA ALA A 291 -6.47 -33.62 31.39
C ALA A 291 -6.18 -32.43 30.48
N ILE A 292 -6.75 -32.42 29.26
CA ILE A 292 -6.64 -31.29 28.34
C ILE A 292 -7.38 -30.06 28.83
N THR A 293 -8.53 -30.22 29.48
CA THR A 293 -9.23 -29.09 30.10
C THR A 293 -8.39 -28.47 31.22
N GLU A 294 -7.74 -29.27 32.05
CA GLU A 294 -6.82 -28.76 33.06
C GLU A 294 -5.64 -28.03 32.41
N PHE A 295 -5.04 -28.61 31.36
CA PHE A 295 -3.95 -28.00 30.61
C PHE A 295 -4.34 -26.62 30.06
N ILE A 296 -5.47 -26.55 29.35
CA ILE A 296 -6.01 -25.31 28.77
C ILE A 296 -6.32 -24.27 29.85
N THR A 297 -6.90 -24.70 30.98
CA THR A 297 -7.23 -23.79 32.08
C THR A 297 -5.97 -23.20 32.71
N ARG A 298 -4.91 -24.01 32.84
CA ARG A 298 -3.61 -23.54 33.33
C ARG A 298 -2.92 -22.61 32.33
N ALA A 299 -2.86 -22.98 31.06
CA ALA A 299 -2.27 -22.17 30.00
C ALA A 299 -2.95 -20.79 29.88
N ASN A 300 -4.29 -20.74 29.99
CA ASN A 300 -5.03 -19.49 29.94
C ASN A 300 -4.80 -18.58 31.17
N TYR A 301 -4.28 -19.13 32.29
CA TYR A 301 -4.08 -18.34 33.51
C TYR A 301 -2.87 -17.42 33.36
N GLY A 302 -3.11 -16.13 33.15
CA GLY A 302 -2.06 -15.12 32.95
C GLY A 302 -1.76 -14.80 31.48
N MET A 303 -2.44 -15.49 30.56
CA MET A 303 -2.35 -15.23 29.12
C MET A 303 -2.95 -13.86 28.78
N ILE A 304 -2.17 -13.01 28.12
CA ILE A 304 -2.55 -11.61 27.82
C ILE A 304 -3.27 -11.49 26.48
N MET A 305 -2.81 -12.21 25.46
CA MET A 305 -3.27 -12.06 24.07
C MET A 305 -3.91 -13.34 23.56
N GLY A 306 -5.23 -13.45 23.72
CA GLY A 306 -6.02 -14.60 23.26
C GLY A 306 -6.33 -15.61 24.35
N ASN A 307 -6.90 -16.75 23.95
CA ASN A 307 -7.20 -17.86 24.84
C ASN A 307 -7.35 -19.17 24.07
N PHE A 308 -7.00 -20.29 24.71
CA PHE A 308 -7.42 -21.62 24.28
C PHE A 308 -8.90 -21.85 24.60
N GLU A 309 -9.61 -22.51 23.69
CA GLU A 309 -10.98 -22.99 23.83
C GLU A 309 -11.02 -24.49 23.60
N PHE A 310 -11.95 -25.15 24.29
CA PHE A 310 -12.13 -26.59 24.25
C PHE A 310 -13.59 -26.95 24.08
N ASP A 311 -13.88 -27.76 23.07
CA ASP A 311 -15.20 -28.38 22.90
C ASP A 311 -15.21 -29.74 23.61
N PHE A 312 -16.08 -29.86 24.62
CA PHE A 312 -16.21 -31.09 25.40
C PHE A 312 -16.94 -32.21 24.67
N ASP A 313 -17.75 -31.92 23.65
CA ASP A 313 -18.56 -32.90 22.94
C ASP A 313 -17.68 -33.73 22.00
N ASP A 314 -16.79 -33.06 21.26
CA ASP A 314 -15.96 -33.70 20.23
C ASP A 314 -14.44 -33.65 20.50
N GLY A 315 -14.00 -32.91 21.50
CA GLY A 315 -12.59 -32.78 21.87
C GLY A 315 -11.80 -31.80 21.02
N GLU A 316 -12.44 -30.93 20.23
CA GLU A 316 -11.77 -29.88 19.47
C GLU A 316 -11.06 -28.88 20.40
N ILE A 317 -9.80 -28.59 20.06
CA ILE A 317 -8.99 -27.59 20.74
C ILE A 317 -8.71 -26.49 19.72
N ARG A 318 -8.90 -25.23 20.12
CA ARG A 318 -8.56 -24.08 19.28
C ARG A 318 -7.94 -22.96 20.09
N TYR A 319 -7.10 -22.16 19.46
CA TYR A 319 -6.59 -20.93 20.02
C TYR A 319 -7.25 -19.74 19.33
N LYS A 320 -7.84 -18.83 20.12
CA LYS A 320 -8.57 -17.67 19.62
C LYS A 320 -7.88 -16.38 20.02
N THR A 321 -7.76 -15.48 19.07
CA THR A 321 -7.43 -14.06 19.29
C THR A 321 -8.51 -13.22 18.63
N SER A 322 -8.83 -12.06 19.20
CA SER A 322 -9.87 -11.19 18.65
C SER A 322 -9.65 -9.74 19.04
N ILE A 323 -10.14 -8.83 18.21
CA ILE A 323 -10.13 -7.39 18.45
C ILE A 323 -11.50 -6.79 18.13
N ASP A 324 -11.92 -5.84 18.95
CA ASP A 324 -13.11 -5.01 18.74
C ASP A 324 -12.69 -3.70 18.06
N VAL A 325 -13.38 -3.34 16.99
CA VAL A 325 -13.07 -2.18 16.14
C VAL A 325 -14.32 -1.31 15.96
N LYS A 326 -15.10 -1.11 17.02
CA LYS A 326 -16.35 -0.32 16.94
C LYS A 326 -16.13 1.15 16.58
N GLU A 327 -15.08 1.75 17.14
CA GLU A 327 -14.82 3.19 17.04
C GLU A 327 -13.67 3.53 16.08
N ASP A 328 -13.05 2.51 15.48
CA ASP A 328 -11.88 2.67 14.61
C ASP A 328 -11.92 1.64 13.47
N ASN A 329 -11.11 1.85 12.43
CA ASN A 329 -10.95 0.94 11.33
C ASN A 329 -9.89 -0.13 11.65
N LEU A 330 -10.13 -1.36 11.16
CA LEU A 330 -9.17 -2.43 11.31
C LEU A 330 -7.99 -2.22 10.35
N SER A 331 -6.84 -1.82 10.87
CA SER A 331 -5.61 -1.63 10.09
C SER A 331 -4.76 -2.91 10.01
N LEU A 332 -3.87 -2.97 9.01
CA LEU A 332 -2.87 -4.04 8.86
C LEU A 332 -2.00 -4.19 10.12
N ALA A 333 -1.64 -3.06 10.74
CA ALA A 333 -0.85 -2.99 11.96
C ALA A 333 -1.56 -3.59 13.18
N LEU A 334 -2.91 -3.64 13.17
CA LEU A 334 -3.70 -4.31 14.19
C LEU A 334 -3.93 -5.80 13.87
N ILE A 335 -4.08 -6.16 12.60
CA ILE A 335 -4.28 -7.57 12.18
C ILE A 335 -3.01 -8.39 12.42
N LYS A 336 -1.83 -7.84 12.09
CA LYS A 336 -0.55 -8.54 12.22
C LYS A 336 -0.29 -9.11 13.62
N PRO A 337 -0.31 -8.33 14.71
CA PRO A 337 -0.08 -8.86 16.05
C PRO A 337 -1.16 -9.86 16.47
N ILE A 338 -2.41 -9.69 16.03
CA ILE A 338 -3.50 -10.64 16.31
C ILE A 338 -3.23 -12.00 15.67
N ALA A 339 -2.92 -12.03 14.36
CA ALA A 339 -2.69 -13.27 13.62
C ALA A 339 -1.39 -13.97 14.05
N TYR A 340 -0.28 -13.23 14.19
CA TYR A 340 1.00 -13.81 14.56
C TYR A 340 1.02 -14.31 16.01
N ALA A 341 0.49 -13.55 16.98
CA ALA A 341 0.39 -14.05 18.35
C ALA A 341 -0.42 -15.35 18.42
N ASN A 342 -1.46 -15.46 17.60
CA ASN A 342 -2.29 -16.66 17.55
C ASN A 342 -1.53 -17.91 17.11
N VAL A 343 -0.88 -17.84 15.94
CA VAL A 343 -0.18 -19.01 15.39
C VAL A 343 1.06 -19.36 16.20
N MET A 344 1.80 -18.37 16.70
CA MET A 344 2.99 -18.63 17.53
C MET A 344 2.61 -19.29 18.85
N THR A 345 1.53 -18.85 19.50
CA THR A 345 1.08 -19.48 20.76
C THR A 345 0.59 -20.91 20.52
N MET A 346 -0.13 -21.17 19.42
CA MET A 346 -0.50 -22.55 19.09
C MET A 346 0.74 -23.42 18.87
N ASP A 347 1.75 -22.93 18.12
CA ASP A 347 2.97 -23.68 17.86
C ASP A 347 3.74 -24.02 19.13
N GLU A 348 3.85 -23.07 20.05
CA GLU A 348 4.56 -23.20 21.32
C GLU A 348 3.88 -24.21 22.27
N TYR A 349 2.55 -24.20 22.35
CA TYR A 349 1.81 -25.08 23.26
C TYR A 349 1.47 -26.45 22.64
N LEU A 350 1.56 -26.61 21.32
CA LEU A 350 1.22 -27.85 20.62
C LEU A 350 1.98 -29.09 21.15
N PRO A 351 3.31 -29.04 21.39
CA PRO A 351 4.03 -30.16 22.00
C PRO A 351 3.49 -30.55 23.39
N GLY A 352 3.11 -29.57 24.22
CA GLY A 352 2.53 -29.83 25.54
C GLY A 352 1.17 -30.50 25.46
N ILE A 353 0.32 -30.05 24.52
CA ILE A 353 -0.98 -30.67 24.24
C ILE A 353 -0.79 -32.14 23.83
N MET A 354 0.14 -32.40 22.90
CA MET A 354 0.47 -33.75 22.43
C MET A 354 0.95 -34.64 23.58
N ALA A 355 1.89 -34.17 24.39
CA ALA A 355 2.45 -34.95 25.50
C ALA A 355 1.40 -35.33 26.56
N VAL A 356 0.42 -34.45 26.82
CA VAL A 356 -0.71 -34.76 27.73
C VAL A 356 -1.67 -35.79 27.12
N ILE A 357 -1.99 -35.66 25.82
CA ILE A 357 -2.82 -36.63 25.09
C ILE A 357 -2.15 -38.02 25.11
N GLU A 358 -0.85 -38.07 24.88
CA GLU A 358 -0.07 -39.31 24.82
C GLU A 358 0.26 -39.89 26.21
N SER A 359 -0.03 -39.14 27.29
CA SER A 359 0.26 -39.51 28.69
C SER A 359 1.76 -39.55 29.03
N GLU A 360 2.58 -38.83 28.30
CA GLU A 360 4.03 -38.80 28.53
C GLU A 360 4.40 -38.01 29.79
N VAL A 361 3.56 -37.04 30.15
CA VAL A 361 3.79 -36.13 31.27
C VAL A 361 2.49 -35.80 32.00
N GLU A 362 2.63 -35.43 33.28
CA GLU A 362 1.56 -34.80 34.05
C GLU A 362 1.28 -33.38 33.52
N VAL A 363 0.02 -32.94 33.58
CA VAL A 363 -0.42 -31.65 33.02
C VAL A 363 0.40 -30.46 33.54
N LYS A 364 0.70 -30.44 34.83
CA LYS A 364 1.48 -29.37 35.46
C LYS A 364 2.91 -29.30 34.89
N GLU A 365 3.52 -30.46 34.65
CA GLU A 365 4.88 -30.55 34.11
C GLU A 365 4.90 -30.09 32.64
N ALA A 366 3.86 -30.41 31.86
CA ALA A 366 3.74 -29.93 30.49
C ALA A 366 3.73 -28.39 30.40
N ILE A 367 2.98 -27.72 31.28
CA ILE A 367 2.92 -26.26 31.35
C ILE A 367 4.27 -25.66 31.77
N LEU A 368 4.92 -26.21 32.80
CA LEU A 368 6.23 -25.73 33.27
C LEU A 368 7.30 -25.78 32.17
N ARG A 369 7.29 -26.82 31.34
CA ARG A 369 8.26 -26.92 30.22
C ARG A 369 8.09 -25.84 29.16
N ILE A 370 6.89 -25.28 29.03
CA ILE A 370 6.59 -24.21 28.08
C ILE A 370 6.92 -22.85 28.71
N GLU A 371 6.42 -22.59 29.92
CA GLU A 371 6.41 -21.25 30.52
C GLU A 371 7.62 -20.93 31.42
N GLY A 372 8.40 -21.94 31.84
CA GLY A 372 9.60 -21.79 32.69
C GLY A 372 9.40 -22.16 34.16
#